data_AF-A0A413M0K9-F1
#
_entry.id   AF-A0A413M0K9-F1
#
_cell.length_a   1.000
_cell.length_b   1.000
_cell.length_c   1.000
_cell.angle_alpha   90.00
_cell.angle_beta   90.00
_cell.angle_gamma   90.00
#
_symmetry.space_group_name_H-M   'P 1'
#
loop_
_entity.id
_entity.type
_entity.pdbx_description
1 polymer ?
#
loop_
_entity_poly.entity_id
_entity_poly.type
_entity_poly.pdbx_seq_one_letter_code
_entity_poly.pdbx_strand_id
1 'polypeptide(L)'
;MYTYAGVNDGKEINDTTDLASSYVRNSRMTATIDSPFDYDYYKVVISKNDILEYTFDQPTGCDYKVLVYDGKNYYTINNGTYRLNTGTYYFIVMASSMNYSDDKYYGIKFQKYKLADDENAKYMWYTPDKAAIFQFDGSRTNFYVNGNPIDFTYERTVKSNGNIYFNLYKTKDQNVVLFQSEAMQVMQEVPTFINVSAPFSGWNSYKNALVVGLFNTNWRVNSFSSNYDGLTSNCATVIIDSDTGKVVDVMTPNPLYDNGVVLHWTRVSGVQANYNYDPVD
;
A
#
# COMPACT_ATOMS: atom_id res chain seq x y z
N MET A 1 -3.95 -0.51 40.88
CA MET A 1 -4.45 0.32 39.76
C MET A 1 -5.95 0.24 39.83
N TYR A 2 -6.64 1.38 39.95
CA TYR A 2 -8.10 1.44 39.81
C TYR A 2 -8.37 1.51 38.30
N THR A 3 -9.08 0.52 37.75
CA THR A 3 -9.61 0.54 36.38
C THR A 3 -10.94 1.28 36.40
N TYR A 4 -11.10 2.26 35.52
CA TYR A 4 -12.28 3.08 35.39
C TYR A 4 -13.04 2.61 34.15
N ALA A 5 -14.21 2.00 34.32
CA ALA A 5 -14.99 1.52 33.19
C ALA A 5 -15.79 2.68 32.56
N GLY A 6 -15.29 3.26 31.47
CA GLY A 6 -16.10 4.12 30.60
C GLY A 6 -17.31 3.36 30.05
N VAL A 7 -18.41 4.07 29.77
CA VAL A 7 -19.71 3.45 29.39
C VAL A 7 -20.01 3.58 27.89
N ASN A 8 -19.10 4.17 27.13
CA ASN A 8 -19.45 4.86 25.88
C ASN A 8 -18.99 4.17 24.59
N ASP A 9 -18.30 3.02 24.67
CA ASP A 9 -18.13 2.14 23.53
C ASP A 9 -18.15 0.65 23.91
N GLY A 10 -18.37 -0.23 22.92
CA GLY A 10 -18.44 -1.69 23.15
C GLY A 10 -17.09 -2.37 23.36
N LYS A 11 -16.00 -1.61 23.50
CA LYS A 11 -14.62 -2.11 23.64
C LYS A 11 -14.00 -1.77 24.99
N GLU A 12 -14.67 -0.94 25.78
CA GLU A 12 -14.39 -0.81 27.20
C GLU A 12 -14.60 -2.14 27.94
N ILE A 13 -13.79 -2.49 28.95
CA ILE A 13 -12.73 -1.71 29.61
C ILE A 13 -11.40 -1.89 28.85
N ASN A 14 -10.68 -0.80 28.53
CA ASN A 14 -9.38 -0.87 27.85
C ASN A 14 -8.23 -0.05 28.50
N ASP A 15 -8.38 0.37 29.76
CA ASP A 15 -7.46 1.22 30.56
C ASP A 15 -6.01 0.75 30.81
N THR A 16 -5.63 -0.42 30.32
CA THR A 16 -4.34 -1.03 30.64
C THR A 16 -3.75 -1.77 29.46
N THR A 17 -2.46 -2.08 29.51
CA THR A 17 -1.80 -2.89 28.46
C THR A 17 -2.42 -4.28 28.32
N ASP A 18 -2.95 -4.86 29.40
CA ASP A 18 -3.55 -6.20 29.44
C ASP A 18 -4.96 -6.24 28.85
N LEU A 19 -5.66 -5.10 28.90
CA LEU A 19 -7.01 -4.92 28.37
C LEU A 19 -7.03 -4.12 27.05
N ALA A 20 -5.86 -3.78 26.53
CA ALA A 20 -5.72 -2.92 25.36
C ALA A 20 -6.51 -3.46 24.17
N SER A 21 -7.29 -2.58 23.56
CA SER A 21 -8.06 -2.87 22.36
C SER A 21 -7.12 -3.25 21.22
N SER A 22 -7.37 -4.42 20.63
CA SER A 22 -6.65 -4.86 19.45
C SER A 22 -7.11 -4.07 18.22
N TYR A 23 -6.15 -3.49 17.51
CA TYR A 23 -6.43 -2.82 16.26
C TYR A 23 -6.93 -3.80 15.19
N VAL A 24 -8.00 -3.42 14.48
CA VAL A 24 -8.51 -4.14 13.30
C VAL A 24 -7.97 -3.46 12.04
N ARG A 25 -7.28 -4.24 11.19
CA ARG A 25 -6.62 -3.74 9.97
C ARG A 25 -7.57 -2.90 9.11
N ASN A 26 -7.09 -1.72 8.71
CA ASN A 26 -7.76 -0.74 7.86
C ASN A 26 -9.11 -0.25 8.39
N SER A 27 -9.29 -0.21 9.72
CA SER A 27 -10.47 0.36 10.36
C SER A 27 -10.11 1.57 11.21
N ARG A 28 -10.94 2.60 11.13
CA ARG A 28 -10.94 3.71 12.07
C ARG A 28 -11.71 3.26 13.32
N MET A 29 -11.07 3.40 14.48
CA MET A 29 -11.70 3.19 15.78
C MET A 29 -12.12 4.54 16.33
N THR A 30 -13.23 4.58 17.04
CA THR A 30 -13.81 5.79 17.61
C THR A 30 -14.28 5.49 19.01
N ALA A 31 -13.89 6.33 19.96
CA ALA A 31 -14.28 6.26 21.36
C ALA A 31 -14.35 7.68 21.94
N THR A 32 -14.71 7.80 23.21
CA THR A 32 -14.78 9.05 23.97
C THR A 32 -13.86 8.97 25.17
N ILE A 33 -13.34 10.10 25.64
CA ILE A 33 -12.69 10.17 26.95
C ILE A 33 -13.69 10.87 27.88
N ASP A 34 -14.30 10.14 28.81
CA ASP A 34 -15.38 10.66 29.66
C ASP A 34 -14.89 11.18 31.02
N SER A 35 -13.62 10.93 31.37
CA SER A 35 -13.00 11.37 32.61
C SER A 35 -11.49 11.61 32.45
N PRO A 36 -10.82 12.34 33.36
CA PRO A 36 -9.37 12.52 33.29
C PRO A 36 -8.59 11.25 33.67
N PHE A 37 -9.28 10.21 34.14
CA PHE A 37 -8.72 8.91 34.51
C PHE A 37 -9.06 7.80 33.50
N ASP A 38 -9.81 8.14 32.46
CA ASP A 38 -10.15 7.29 31.34
C ASP A 38 -8.96 7.31 30.36
N TYR A 39 -8.40 6.12 30.10
CA TYR A 39 -7.24 5.93 29.25
C TYR A 39 -7.52 4.86 28.21
N ASP A 40 -7.66 5.24 26.95
CA ASP A 40 -7.85 4.22 25.92
C ASP A 40 -6.53 3.62 25.43
N TYR A 41 -6.26 2.35 25.75
CA TYR A 41 -5.08 1.64 25.23
C TYR A 41 -5.40 0.88 23.94
N TYR A 42 -4.58 1.13 22.91
CA TYR A 42 -4.62 0.41 21.64
C TYR A 42 -3.31 -0.33 21.40
N LYS A 43 -3.40 -1.64 21.19
CA LYS A 43 -2.24 -2.50 20.95
C LYS A 43 -1.95 -2.64 19.45
N VAL A 44 -0.71 -2.33 19.07
CA VAL A 44 -0.18 -2.48 17.72
C VAL A 44 1.10 -3.32 17.76
N VAL A 45 1.11 -4.44 17.04
CA VAL A 45 2.31 -5.28 16.89
C VAL A 45 2.99 -4.95 15.57
N ILE A 46 4.24 -4.51 15.62
CA ILE A 46 5.08 -4.21 14.46
C ILE A 46 5.98 -5.41 14.19
N SER A 47 5.87 -5.98 13.00
CA SER A 47 6.74 -7.06 12.53
C SER A 47 7.98 -6.51 11.83
N LYS A 48 8.96 -7.37 11.53
CA LYS A 48 10.10 -7.01 10.69
C LYS A 48 9.59 -6.43 9.37
N ASN A 49 10.13 -5.29 8.96
CA ASN A 49 9.80 -4.61 7.71
C ASN A 49 8.35 -4.09 7.62
N ASP A 50 7.64 -3.95 8.75
CA ASP A 50 6.37 -3.21 8.78
C ASP A 50 6.65 -1.69 8.78
N ILE A 51 5.85 -0.95 8.00
CA ILE A 51 5.63 0.48 8.17
C ILE A 51 4.28 0.68 8.85
N LEU A 52 4.22 1.59 9.81
CA LEU A 52 3.00 2.03 10.47
C LEU A 52 2.60 3.42 9.96
N GLU A 53 1.43 3.55 9.35
CA GLU A 53 0.73 4.82 9.25
C GLU A 53 -0.23 4.96 10.42
N TYR A 54 -0.21 6.13 11.04
CA TYR A 54 -0.99 6.47 12.22
C TYR A 54 -1.68 7.81 11.99
N THR A 55 -2.99 7.84 12.24
CA THR A 55 -3.76 9.07 12.28
C THR A 55 -4.65 9.12 13.51
N PHE A 56 -4.70 10.31 14.09
CA PHE A 56 -5.54 10.66 15.22
C PHE A 56 -6.25 11.99 14.95
N ASP A 57 -7.56 11.97 15.10
CA ASP A 57 -8.44 13.11 14.95
C ASP A 57 -9.09 13.40 16.30
N GLN A 58 -8.69 14.50 16.95
CA GLN A 58 -9.36 14.94 18.16
C GLN A 58 -10.67 15.68 17.83
N PRO A 59 -11.72 15.56 18.67
CA PRO A 59 -12.94 16.33 18.51
C PRO A 59 -12.77 17.79 18.95
N THR A 60 -13.53 18.69 18.35
CA THR A 60 -13.48 20.13 18.66
C THR A 60 -13.89 20.42 20.11
N GLY A 61 -13.05 21.19 20.81
CA GLY A 61 -13.29 21.61 22.19
C GLY A 61 -12.90 20.58 23.25
N CYS A 62 -12.19 19.53 22.84
CA CYS A 62 -11.51 18.59 23.73
C CYS A 62 -10.00 18.73 23.56
N ASP A 63 -9.24 18.44 24.62
CA ASP A 63 -7.77 18.51 24.60
C ASP A 63 -7.19 17.13 24.84
N TYR A 64 -7.06 16.33 23.77
CA TYR A 64 -6.54 14.96 23.87
C TYR A 64 -5.10 14.88 23.40
N LYS A 65 -4.36 13.90 23.95
CA LYS A 65 -3.03 13.55 23.49
C LYS A 65 -2.91 12.05 23.33
N VAL A 66 -1.95 11.63 22.50
CA VAL A 66 -1.60 10.23 22.34
C VAL A 66 -0.17 10.00 22.79
N LEU A 67 0.00 9.13 23.77
CA LEU A 67 1.29 8.62 24.22
C LEU A 67 1.52 7.23 23.62
N VAL A 68 2.75 6.96 23.22
CA VAL A 68 3.18 5.65 22.73
C VAL A 68 4.09 5.02 23.77
N TYR A 69 3.80 3.79 24.14
CA TYR A 69 4.61 2.96 25.02
C TYR A 69 5.13 1.73 24.26
N ASP A 70 6.44 1.56 24.19
CA ASP A 70 7.12 0.46 23.47
C ASP A 70 7.41 -0.78 24.36
N GLY A 71 6.93 -0.78 25.60
CA GLY A 71 7.27 -1.77 26.61
C GLY A 71 8.43 -1.36 27.53
N LYS A 72 9.07 -0.21 27.26
CA LYS A 72 10.18 0.33 28.06
C LYS A 72 10.11 1.84 28.26
N ASN A 73 9.81 2.60 27.21
CA ASN A 73 9.81 4.06 27.18
C ASN A 73 8.46 4.61 26.72
N TYR A 74 8.16 5.83 27.15
CA TYR A 74 7.02 6.61 26.69
C TYR A 74 7.49 7.75 25.80
N TYR A 75 6.80 7.98 24.69
CA TYR A 75 7.06 9.10 23.78
C TYR A 75 5.79 9.52 23.05
N THR A 76 5.81 10.69 22.40
CA THR A 76 4.71 11.19 21.58
C THR A 76 5.04 11.04 20.11
N ILE A 77 4.05 10.69 19.29
CA ILE A 77 4.17 10.77 17.83
C ILE A 77 3.01 11.58 17.25
N ASN A 78 3.29 12.27 16.14
CA ASN A 78 2.27 13.00 15.39
C ASN A 78 1.58 12.08 14.38
N ASN A 79 0.57 12.59 13.69
CA ASN A 79 0.01 11.88 12.54
C ASN A 79 1.09 11.74 11.46
N GLY A 80 1.23 10.54 10.90
CA GLY A 80 2.27 10.29 9.92
C GLY A 80 2.56 8.81 9.68
N THR A 81 3.63 8.57 8.92
CA THR A 81 4.11 7.24 8.56
C THR A 81 5.46 7.00 9.23
N TYR A 82 5.60 5.86 9.90
CA TYR A 82 6.70 5.52 10.80
C TYR A 82 7.26 4.14 10.50
N ARG A 83 8.59 4.03 10.50
CA ARG A 83 9.29 2.74 10.52
C ARG A 83 9.71 2.46 11.95
N LEU A 84 8.87 1.72 12.68
CA LEU A 84 9.16 1.32 14.04
C LEU A 84 9.95 0.00 14.05
N ASN A 85 10.73 -0.22 15.11
CA ASN A 85 11.39 -1.50 15.31
C ASN A 85 10.36 -2.61 15.55
N THR A 86 10.77 -3.86 15.32
CA THR A 86 9.91 -5.01 15.63
C THR A 86 9.60 -5.02 17.13
N GLY A 87 8.31 -5.08 17.48
CA GLY A 87 7.90 -4.94 18.87
C GLY A 87 6.39 -4.78 19.03
N THR A 88 5.97 -4.68 20.28
CA THR A 88 4.59 -4.35 20.64
C THR A 88 4.54 -2.93 21.16
N TYR A 89 3.66 -2.12 20.59
CA TYR A 89 3.46 -0.73 20.95
C TYR A 89 2.03 -0.55 21.46
N TYR A 90 1.88 0.30 22.47
CA TYR A 90 0.60 0.71 23.02
C TYR A 90 0.42 2.20 22.76
N PHE A 91 -0.64 2.54 22.05
CA PHE A 91 -1.07 3.91 21.82
C PHE A 91 -2.14 4.23 22.84
N ILE A 92 -1.89 5.24 23.66
CA ILE A 92 -2.67 5.58 24.84
C ILE A 92 -3.29 6.94 24.57
N VAL A 93 -4.60 6.97 24.34
CA VAL A 93 -5.35 8.21 24.19
C VAL A 93 -5.79 8.66 25.58
N MET A 94 -5.57 9.94 25.89
CA MET A 94 -5.95 10.48 27.19
C MET A 94 -6.22 11.98 27.11
N ALA A 95 -6.99 12.47 28.08
CA ALA A 95 -7.13 13.90 28.29
C ALA A 95 -5.79 14.52 28.73
N SER A 96 -5.46 15.66 28.12
CA SER A 96 -4.29 16.47 28.49
C SER A 96 -4.65 17.67 29.38
N SER A 97 -5.95 17.96 29.50
CA SER A 97 -6.54 18.99 30.36
C SER A 97 -7.89 18.50 30.91
N MET A 98 -8.63 19.39 31.59
CA MET A 98 -10.01 19.10 32.04
C MET A 98 -11.06 19.20 30.92
N ASN A 99 -10.65 19.39 29.66
CA ASN A 99 -11.54 19.46 28.50
C ASN A 99 -11.68 18.08 27.85
N TYR A 100 -12.65 17.30 28.35
CA TYR A 100 -13.01 15.97 27.86
C TYR A 100 -14.55 15.84 27.77
N SER A 101 -15.05 14.82 27.09
CA SER A 101 -16.50 14.66 26.88
C SER A 101 -16.88 13.21 26.57
N ASP A 102 -18.02 12.80 27.12
CA ASP A 102 -18.67 11.51 26.98
C ASP A 102 -19.55 11.41 25.71
N ASP A 103 -19.71 12.52 24.98
CA ASP A 103 -20.55 12.62 23.78
C ASP A 103 -19.77 13.00 22.51
N LYS A 104 -18.46 13.29 22.62
CA LYS A 104 -17.58 13.67 21.50
C LYS A 104 -16.52 12.61 21.22
N TYR A 105 -16.70 11.97 20.08
CA TYR A 105 -15.84 10.88 19.65
C TYR A 105 -14.56 11.38 19.01
N TYR A 106 -13.42 10.89 19.48
CA TYR A 106 -12.17 10.98 18.72
C TYR A 106 -12.12 9.86 17.68
N GLY A 107 -11.21 9.97 16.71
CA GLY A 107 -10.89 8.90 15.78
C GLY A 107 -9.42 8.52 15.84
N ILE A 108 -9.13 7.23 15.93
CA ILE A 108 -7.78 6.71 15.81
C ILE A 108 -7.73 5.62 14.73
N LYS A 109 -6.77 5.70 13.83
CA LYS A 109 -6.57 4.72 12.77
C LYS A 109 -5.09 4.37 12.72
N PHE A 110 -4.84 3.08 12.75
CA PHE A 110 -3.55 2.53 12.37
C PHE A 110 -3.68 1.97 10.96
N GLN A 111 -2.58 1.83 10.26
CA GLN A 111 -2.51 1.07 9.03
C GLN A 111 -1.09 0.52 8.90
N LYS A 112 -0.97 -0.79 8.68
CA LYS A 112 0.33 -1.43 8.49
C LYS A 112 0.55 -1.79 7.03
N TYR A 113 1.76 -1.50 6.59
CA TYR A 113 2.26 -1.82 5.27
C TYR A 113 3.47 -2.72 5.40
N LYS A 114 3.59 -3.68 4.49
CA LYS A 114 4.73 -4.60 4.48
C LYS A 114 5.75 -4.11 3.46
N LEU A 115 6.98 -3.94 3.89
CA LEU A 115 8.12 -3.75 3.01
C LEU A 115 8.71 -5.10 2.61
N ALA A 116 9.49 -5.08 1.54
CA ALA A 116 10.27 -6.21 1.07
C ALA A 116 11.26 -6.67 2.14
N ASP A 117 11.45 -7.98 2.24
CA ASP A 117 12.53 -8.56 3.05
C ASP A 117 13.84 -8.55 2.26
N ASP A 118 14.25 -7.35 1.87
CA ASP A 118 15.48 -7.07 1.11
C ASP A 118 16.10 -5.77 1.63
N GLU A 119 17.26 -5.89 2.27
CA GLU A 119 18.00 -4.77 2.86
C GLU A 119 18.53 -3.79 1.80
N ASN A 120 18.61 -4.21 0.54
CA ASN A 120 19.04 -3.37 -0.57
C ASN A 120 17.88 -2.57 -1.19
N ALA A 121 16.63 -2.95 -0.93
CA ALA A 121 15.42 -2.28 -1.44
C ALA A 121 15.12 -0.97 -0.68
N LYS A 122 16.05 -0.02 -0.79
CA LYS A 122 16.07 1.24 -0.03
C LYS A 122 15.24 2.36 -0.65
N TYR A 123 14.91 2.26 -1.93
CA TYR A 123 14.14 3.28 -2.65
C TYR A 123 12.69 2.87 -2.70
N MET A 124 11.78 3.82 -2.49
CA MET A 124 10.36 3.53 -2.52
C MET A 124 9.50 4.70 -2.99
N TRP A 125 8.41 4.37 -3.66
CA TRP A 125 7.26 5.25 -3.85
C TRP A 125 6.09 4.69 -3.07
N TYR A 126 5.37 5.56 -2.38
CA TYR A 126 4.21 5.14 -1.60
C TYR A 126 3.04 6.09 -1.81
N THR A 127 1.85 5.53 -1.68
CA THR A 127 0.61 6.31 -1.64
C THR A 127 0.07 6.26 -0.22
N PRO A 128 0.16 7.36 0.55
CA PRO A 128 -0.51 7.51 1.85
C PRO A 128 -1.99 7.09 1.75
N ASP A 129 -2.57 6.59 2.84
CA ASP A 129 -3.95 6.11 2.95
C ASP A 129 -4.37 4.88 2.12
N LYS A 130 -3.52 4.37 1.21
CA LYS A 130 -3.94 3.40 0.18
C LYS A 130 -3.19 2.08 0.20
N ALA A 131 -2.26 1.87 1.14
CA ALA A 131 -1.53 0.61 1.27
C ALA A 131 -0.79 0.17 0.01
N ALA A 132 -0.21 1.13 -0.68
CA ALA A 132 0.44 0.93 -1.95
C ALA A 132 1.88 1.44 -1.85
N ILE A 133 2.82 0.49 -1.80
CA ILE A 133 4.27 0.75 -1.75
C ILE A 133 4.92 0.01 -2.90
N PHE A 134 5.70 0.73 -3.71
CA PHE A 134 6.60 0.18 -4.70
C PHE A 134 8.03 0.40 -4.23
N GLN A 135 8.84 -0.66 -4.12
CA GLN A 135 10.23 -0.59 -3.69
C GLN A 135 11.17 -1.15 -4.73
N PHE A 136 12.40 -0.67 -4.74
CA PHE A 136 13.45 -1.19 -5.60
C PHE A 136 14.83 -0.97 -4.97
N ASP A 137 15.79 -1.78 -5.41
CA ASP A 137 17.18 -1.64 -5.03
C ASP A 137 17.92 -0.62 -5.91
N GLY A 138 19.02 -0.06 -5.40
CA GLY A 138 19.79 0.95 -6.16
C GLY A 138 20.40 0.43 -7.45
N SER A 139 20.55 -0.90 -7.56
CA SER A 139 21.00 -1.58 -8.78
C SER A 139 19.89 -1.75 -9.83
N ARG A 140 18.63 -1.52 -9.46
CA ARG A 140 17.43 -1.71 -10.30
C ARG A 140 17.34 -3.14 -10.86
N THR A 141 17.73 -4.11 -10.05
CA THR A 141 17.62 -5.54 -10.41
C THR A 141 16.47 -6.23 -9.69
N ASN A 142 16.09 -5.72 -8.51
CA ASN A 142 15.02 -6.25 -7.69
C ASN A 142 13.95 -5.17 -7.46
N PHE A 143 12.70 -5.56 -7.66
CA PHE A 143 11.53 -4.69 -7.57
C PHE A 143 10.46 -5.39 -6.75
N TYR A 144 9.72 -4.60 -5.96
CA TYR A 144 8.73 -5.12 -5.03
C TYR A 144 7.49 -4.24 -5.01
N VAL A 145 6.33 -4.85 -4.81
CA VAL A 145 5.08 -4.14 -4.52
C VAL A 145 4.48 -4.71 -3.24
N ASN A 146 4.24 -3.85 -2.25
CA ASN A 146 3.75 -4.23 -0.92
C ASN A 146 4.56 -5.38 -0.28
N GLY A 147 5.87 -5.37 -0.51
CA GLY A 147 6.82 -6.37 -0.04
C GLY A 147 6.86 -7.68 -0.83
N ASN A 148 6.04 -7.82 -1.88
CA ASN A 148 6.08 -8.97 -2.79
C ASN A 148 7.08 -8.71 -3.92
N PRO A 149 8.00 -9.65 -4.23
CA PRO A 149 8.85 -9.56 -5.41
C PRO A 149 8.02 -9.49 -6.69
N ILE A 150 8.41 -8.62 -7.61
CA ILE A 150 7.72 -8.48 -8.88
C ILE A 150 8.30 -9.44 -9.90
N ASP A 151 7.43 -10.26 -10.49
CA ASP A 151 7.73 -11.14 -11.61
C ASP A 151 7.21 -10.50 -12.90
N PHE A 152 8.13 -10.05 -13.76
CA PHE A 152 7.84 -9.44 -15.06
C PHE A 152 7.60 -10.46 -16.18
N THR A 153 7.31 -11.71 -15.84
CA THR A 153 6.81 -12.70 -16.79
C THR A 153 5.29 -12.69 -16.81
N TYR A 154 4.71 -12.86 -17.99
CA TYR A 154 3.27 -12.94 -18.16
C TYR A 154 2.94 -13.82 -19.34
N GLU A 155 1.99 -14.73 -19.16
CA GLU A 155 1.46 -15.56 -20.23
C GLU A 155 -0.04 -15.64 -20.14
N ARG A 156 -0.70 -15.48 -21.29
CA ARG A 156 -2.15 -15.62 -21.38
C ARG A 156 -2.57 -16.17 -22.73
N THR A 157 -3.56 -17.07 -22.70
CA THR A 157 -4.34 -17.41 -23.89
C THR A 157 -5.76 -16.84 -23.79
N VAL A 158 -6.18 -16.05 -24.79
CA VAL A 158 -7.57 -15.62 -24.97
C VAL A 158 -8.20 -16.50 -26.04
N LYS A 159 -9.21 -17.28 -25.63
CA LYS A 159 -9.99 -18.13 -26.53
C LYS A 159 -11.02 -17.27 -27.29
N SER A 160 -10.60 -16.71 -28.41
CA SER A 160 -11.47 -16.16 -29.46
C SER A 160 -11.28 -16.99 -30.73
N ASN A 161 -12.19 -16.95 -31.71
CA ASN A 161 -11.99 -17.62 -33.02
C ASN A 161 -10.62 -17.23 -33.62
N GLY A 162 -9.60 -18.06 -33.40
CA GLY A 162 -8.20 -17.75 -33.70
C GLY A 162 -7.17 -17.94 -32.58
N ASN A 163 -7.57 -18.10 -31.32
CA ASN A 163 -6.74 -18.15 -30.11
C ASN A 163 -5.58 -17.12 -30.10
N ILE A 164 -5.69 -16.11 -29.25
CA ILE A 164 -4.63 -15.10 -29.11
C ILE A 164 -3.75 -15.46 -27.92
N TYR A 165 -2.44 -15.51 -28.15
CA TYR A 165 -1.43 -15.84 -27.16
C TYR A 165 -0.61 -14.59 -26.85
N PHE A 166 -0.59 -14.21 -25.59
CA PHE A 166 0.17 -13.10 -25.05
C PHE A 166 1.32 -13.64 -24.23
N ASN A 167 2.52 -13.16 -24.49
CA ASN A 167 3.71 -13.54 -23.74
C ASN A 167 4.60 -12.34 -23.49
N LEU A 168 4.95 -12.11 -22.22
CA LEU A 168 5.96 -11.17 -21.78
C LEU A 168 7.09 -11.96 -21.12
N TYR A 169 8.31 -11.74 -21.58
CA TYR A 169 9.50 -12.35 -21.00
C TYR A 169 10.52 -11.29 -20.60
N LYS A 170 11.18 -11.56 -19.47
CA LYS A 170 12.35 -10.81 -19.03
C LYS A 170 13.53 -11.05 -19.97
N THR A 171 14.18 -9.99 -20.41
CA THR A 171 15.49 -10.07 -21.06
C THR A 171 16.60 -9.74 -20.05
N LYS A 172 17.86 -9.99 -20.43
CA LYS A 172 19.02 -9.71 -19.58
C LYS A 172 19.13 -8.23 -19.18
N ASP A 173 18.78 -7.34 -20.09
CA ASP A 173 18.95 -5.89 -19.92
C ASP A 173 17.61 -5.18 -19.65
N GLN A 174 16.56 -5.94 -19.32
CA GLN A 174 15.24 -5.42 -18.97
C GLN A 174 15.35 -4.50 -17.75
N ASN A 175 14.67 -3.36 -17.81
CA ASN A 175 14.55 -2.48 -16.66
C ASN A 175 13.17 -1.82 -16.61
N VAL A 176 12.86 -1.23 -15.46
CA VAL A 176 11.64 -0.51 -15.15
C VAL A 176 11.87 0.97 -15.40
N VAL A 177 10.94 1.67 -16.05
CA VAL A 177 10.93 3.12 -16.15
C VAL A 177 10.69 3.73 -14.76
N LEU A 178 11.63 4.50 -14.23
CA LEU A 178 11.52 5.14 -12.92
C LEU A 178 11.53 6.66 -13.00
N PHE A 179 11.98 7.23 -14.11
CA PHE A 179 12.12 8.68 -14.26
C PHE A 179 11.31 9.21 -15.44
N GLN A 180 10.85 10.46 -15.33
CA GLN A 180 10.13 11.16 -16.40
C GLN A 180 10.93 11.17 -17.72
N SER A 181 12.25 11.34 -17.65
CA SER A 181 13.14 11.32 -18.81
C SER A 181 13.12 9.96 -19.52
N GLU A 182 13.15 8.87 -18.77
CA GLU A 182 13.05 7.51 -19.31
C GLU A 182 11.65 7.28 -19.92
N ALA A 183 10.61 7.69 -19.20
CA ALA A 183 9.22 7.60 -19.65
C ALA A 183 9.02 8.28 -21.02
N MET A 184 9.61 9.46 -21.21
CA MET A 184 9.57 10.18 -22.50
C MET A 184 10.37 9.46 -23.61
N GLN A 185 11.51 8.85 -23.28
CA GLN A 185 12.35 8.16 -24.26
C GLN A 185 11.70 6.90 -24.81
N VAL A 186 11.05 6.11 -23.96
CA VAL A 186 10.42 4.84 -24.35
C VAL A 186 8.89 4.93 -24.51
N MET A 187 8.34 6.15 -24.40
CA MET A 187 6.90 6.44 -24.46
C MET A 187 6.08 5.55 -23.52
N GLN A 188 6.54 5.40 -22.28
CA GLN A 188 5.89 4.59 -21.23
C GLN A 188 5.54 5.46 -20.02
N GLU A 189 4.91 4.86 -19.00
CA GLU A 189 4.56 5.54 -17.76
C GLU A 189 5.54 5.24 -16.62
N VAL A 190 5.75 6.25 -15.75
CA VAL A 190 6.39 6.04 -14.45
C VAL A 190 5.44 5.26 -13.52
N PRO A 191 5.97 4.46 -12.58
CA PRO A 191 5.18 3.66 -11.67
C PRO A 191 4.04 4.44 -11.00
N THR A 192 2.83 3.93 -11.15
CA THR A 192 1.61 4.57 -10.68
C THR A 192 0.67 3.52 -10.12
N PHE A 193 0.02 3.82 -9.00
CA PHE A 193 -1.03 2.95 -8.46
C PHE A 193 -2.39 3.31 -9.06
N ILE A 194 -3.14 2.29 -9.45
CA ILE A 194 -4.49 2.40 -10.01
C ILE A 194 -5.45 1.45 -9.29
N ASN A 195 -6.74 1.76 -9.32
CA ASN A 195 -7.79 0.77 -9.14
C ASN A 195 -8.28 0.35 -10.51
N VAL A 196 -8.21 -0.94 -10.83
CA VAL A 196 -8.48 -1.43 -12.18
C VAL A 196 -9.33 -2.69 -12.18
N SER A 197 -10.23 -2.73 -13.15
CA SER A 197 -10.92 -3.93 -13.60
C SER A 197 -10.33 -4.27 -14.96
N ALA A 198 -9.29 -5.08 -14.96
CA ALA A 198 -8.66 -5.56 -16.19
C ALA A 198 -9.49 -6.75 -16.72
N PRO A 199 -10.07 -6.66 -17.93
CA PRO A 199 -10.87 -7.76 -18.52
C PRO A 199 -10.13 -9.09 -18.54
N PHE A 200 -8.80 -9.02 -18.59
CA PHE A 200 -7.94 -10.17 -18.64
C PHE A 200 -7.45 -10.60 -17.24
N SER A 201 -7.35 -9.78 -16.20
CA SER A 201 -6.73 -10.21 -14.94
C SER A 201 -7.39 -11.43 -14.23
N GLY A 202 -8.60 -11.81 -14.62
CA GLY A 202 -9.37 -12.86 -13.93
C GLY A 202 -9.97 -12.36 -12.62
N TRP A 203 -9.97 -11.04 -12.41
CA TRP A 203 -10.58 -10.43 -11.25
C TRP A 203 -12.08 -10.24 -11.45
N ASN A 204 -12.83 -10.50 -10.37
CA ASN A 204 -14.28 -10.36 -10.34
C ASN A 204 -14.73 -8.95 -9.89
N SER A 205 -13.78 -8.09 -9.50
CA SER A 205 -14.02 -6.73 -9.03
C SER A 205 -12.78 -5.87 -9.28
N TYR A 206 -12.93 -4.55 -9.14
CA TYR A 206 -11.77 -3.64 -9.13
C TYR A 206 -10.79 -4.04 -8.03
N LYS A 207 -9.50 -4.02 -8.35
CA LYS A 207 -8.42 -4.18 -7.37
C LYS A 207 -7.40 -3.06 -7.50
N ASN A 208 -6.69 -2.81 -6.39
CA ASN A 208 -5.49 -2.01 -6.41
C ASN A 208 -4.39 -2.73 -7.20
N ALA A 209 -3.73 -2.01 -8.11
CA ALA A 209 -2.67 -2.52 -8.94
C ALA A 209 -1.57 -1.48 -9.09
N LEU A 210 -0.36 -1.96 -9.32
CA LEU A 210 0.76 -1.13 -9.73
C LEU A 210 0.88 -1.18 -11.26
N VAL A 211 0.94 -0.02 -11.91
CA VAL A 211 1.27 0.13 -13.32
C VAL A 211 2.73 0.51 -13.44
N VAL A 212 3.47 -0.15 -14.32
CA VAL A 212 4.89 0.11 -14.54
C VAL A 212 5.22 0.04 -16.03
N GLY A 213 5.97 1.01 -16.53
CA GLY A 213 6.63 0.93 -17.83
C GLY A 213 7.89 0.07 -17.80
N LEU A 214 8.07 -0.81 -18.78
CA LEU A 214 9.24 -1.64 -18.99
C LEU A 214 9.91 -1.29 -20.31
N PHE A 215 11.24 -1.36 -20.34
CA PHE A 215 12.04 -1.28 -21.56
C PHE A 215 13.07 -2.40 -21.58
N ASN A 216 13.60 -2.69 -22.77
CA ASN A 216 14.40 -3.89 -23.04
C ASN A 216 13.68 -5.16 -22.58
N THR A 217 12.36 -5.23 -22.78
CA THR A 217 11.56 -6.43 -22.50
C THR A 217 11.31 -7.21 -23.80
N ASN A 218 10.74 -8.41 -23.72
CA ASN A 218 10.24 -9.10 -24.90
C ASN A 218 8.74 -9.33 -24.73
N TRP A 219 7.95 -8.43 -25.29
CA TRP A 219 6.51 -8.58 -25.42
C TRP A 219 6.18 -9.17 -26.79
N ARG A 220 5.38 -10.23 -26.81
CA ARG A 220 4.94 -10.90 -28.02
C ARG A 220 3.46 -11.26 -27.96
N VAL A 221 2.78 -11.04 -29.09
CA VAL A 221 1.42 -11.54 -29.33
C VAL A 221 1.45 -12.41 -30.57
N ASN A 222 0.84 -13.60 -30.48
CA ASN A 222 0.62 -14.48 -31.62
C ASN A 222 -0.86 -14.81 -31.74
N SER A 223 -1.31 -15.14 -32.95
CA SER A 223 -2.70 -15.51 -33.21
C SER A 223 -2.79 -16.40 -34.45
N PHE A 224 -3.63 -17.43 -34.41
CA PHE A 224 -3.81 -18.32 -35.57
C PHE A 224 -4.73 -17.75 -36.64
N SER A 225 -5.48 -16.67 -36.38
CA SER A 225 -6.41 -16.12 -37.38
C SER A 225 -6.72 -14.63 -37.23
N SER A 226 -5.86 -13.85 -36.58
CA SER A 226 -6.01 -12.40 -36.50
C SER A 226 -4.78 -11.66 -37.02
N ASN A 227 -4.95 -10.38 -37.32
CA ASN A 227 -3.87 -9.49 -37.77
C ASN A 227 -2.82 -9.19 -36.68
N TYR A 228 -2.87 -9.88 -35.53
CA TYR A 228 -1.96 -9.67 -34.40
C TYR A 228 -0.83 -10.69 -34.36
N ASP A 229 -0.78 -11.62 -35.31
CA ASP A 229 0.26 -12.64 -35.34
C ASP A 229 1.64 -12.02 -35.53
N GLY A 230 2.59 -12.41 -34.68
CA GLY A 230 3.96 -11.91 -34.71
C GLY A 230 4.14 -10.47 -34.23
N LEU A 231 3.16 -9.86 -33.56
CA LEU A 231 3.36 -8.55 -32.93
C LEU A 231 4.41 -8.67 -31.83
N THR A 232 5.48 -7.87 -31.91
CA THR A 232 6.54 -7.83 -30.90
C THR A 232 6.83 -6.41 -30.48
N SER A 233 7.19 -6.20 -29.20
CA SER A 233 7.67 -4.93 -28.69
C SER A 233 8.81 -5.14 -27.69
N ASN A 234 9.77 -4.22 -27.70
CA ASN A 234 10.83 -4.15 -26.71
C ASN A 234 10.47 -3.31 -25.47
N CYS A 235 9.28 -2.70 -25.47
CA CYS A 235 8.73 -1.92 -24.36
C CYS A 235 7.31 -2.38 -24.05
N ALA A 236 6.92 -2.32 -22.78
CA ALA A 236 5.55 -2.65 -22.36
C ALA A 236 5.18 -1.92 -21.07
N THR A 237 3.97 -1.38 -20.99
CA THR A 237 3.36 -0.96 -19.72
C THR A 237 2.54 -2.11 -19.19
N VAL A 238 2.88 -2.57 -17.99
CA VAL A 238 2.28 -3.75 -17.34
C VAL A 238 1.42 -3.35 -16.15
N ILE A 239 0.40 -4.17 -15.87
CA ILE A 239 -0.44 -4.08 -14.68
C ILE A 239 -0.05 -5.23 -13.76
N ILE A 240 0.32 -4.91 -12.53
CA ILE A 240 0.82 -5.84 -11.52
C ILE A 240 -0.16 -5.88 -10.35
N ASP A 241 -0.53 -7.10 -9.94
CA ASP A 241 -1.34 -7.30 -8.73
C ASP A 241 -0.51 -6.91 -7.49
N SER A 242 -0.94 -5.84 -6.81
CA SER A 242 -0.24 -5.31 -5.62
C SER A 242 -0.17 -6.33 -4.47
N ASP A 243 -1.07 -7.31 -4.43
CA ASP A 243 -1.09 -8.33 -3.37
C ASP A 243 -0.14 -9.49 -3.63
N THR A 244 0.31 -9.69 -4.89
CA THR A 244 1.10 -10.87 -5.27
C THR A 244 2.40 -10.57 -6.01
N GLY A 245 2.57 -9.36 -6.56
CA GLY A 245 3.71 -9.01 -7.40
C GLY A 245 3.68 -9.60 -8.82
N LYS A 246 2.62 -10.31 -9.21
CA LYS A 246 2.49 -10.89 -10.54
C LYS A 246 1.93 -9.91 -11.55
N VAL A 247 2.48 -9.88 -12.75
CA VAL A 247 1.83 -9.23 -13.90
C VAL A 247 0.53 -9.96 -14.20
N VAL A 248 -0.57 -9.21 -14.23
CA VAL A 248 -1.91 -9.73 -14.54
C VAL A 248 -2.39 -9.31 -15.92
N ASP A 249 -1.78 -8.27 -16.48
CA ASP A 249 -2.09 -7.79 -17.82
C ASP A 249 -1.00 -6.87 -18.39
N VAL A 250 -1.03 -6.68 -19.71
CA VAL A 250 -0.22 -5.69 -20.43
C VAL A 250 -1.14 -4.62 -20.99
N MET A 251 -0.97 -3.38 -20.54
CA MET A 251 -1.82 -2.25 -20.94
C MET A 251 -1.45 -1.72 -22.32
N THR A 252 -0.16 -1.59 -22.61
CA THR A 252 0.32 -1.17 -23.93
C THR A 252 1.71 -1.75 -24.23
N PRO A 253 2.02 -2.16 -25.47
CA PRO A 253 1.08 -2.25 -26.59
C PRO A 253 0.16 -3.47 -26.45
N ASN A 254 -1.15 -3.30 -26.57
CA ASN A 254 -2.11 -4.41 -26.48
C ASN A 254 -3.16 -4.32 -27.61
N PRO A 255 -3.08 -5.19 -28.62
CA PRO A 255 -3.94 -5.10 -29.80
C PRO A 255 -5.44 -5.29 -29.50
N LEU A 256 -5.80 -5.88 -28.36
CA LEU A 256 -7.21 -6.00 -27.98
C LEU A 256 -7.76 -4.67 -27.47
N TYR A 257 -6.97 -3.91 -26.71
CA TYR A 257 -7.35 -2.58 -26.24
C TYR A 257 -7.37 -1.58 -27.40
N ASP A 258 -6.44 -1.71 -28.35
CA ASP A 258 -6.43 -0.88 -29.57
C ASP A 258 -7.65 -1.12 -30.47
N ASN A 259 -8.28 -2.31 -30.38
CA ASN A 259 -9.48 -2.68 -31.14
C ASN A 259 -10.77 -2.60 -30.31
N GLY A 260 -10.78 -1.81 -29.24
CA GLY A 260 -12.01 -1.41 -28.54
C GLY A 260 -12.41 -2.27 -27.35
N VAL A 261 -11.58 -3.23 -26.92
CA VAL A 261 -11.76 -3.80 -25.57
C VAL A 261 -11.44 -2.68 -24.56
N VAL A 262 -12.35 -2.42 -23.63
CA VAL A 262 -12.19 -1.32 -22.69
C VAL A 262 -11.52 -1.81 -21.40
N LEU A 263 -10.38 -1.19 -21.08
CA LEU A 263 -9.75 -1.29 -19.77
C LEU A 263 -10.34 -0.20 -18.86
N HIS A 264 -10.97 -0.58 -17.75
CA HIS A 264 -11.54 0.38 -16.80
C HIS A 264 -10.62 0.57 -15.60
N TRP A 265 -10.17 1.81 -15.38
CA TRP A 265 -9.27 2.13 -14.28
C TRP A 265 -9.40 3.57 -13.80
N THR A 266 -8.96 3.82 -12.57
CA THR A 266 -8.81 5.15 -11.98
C THR A 266 -7.47 5.27 -11.26
N ARG A 267 -6.80 6.43 -11.36
CA ARG A 267 -5.58 6.70 -10.60
C ARG A 267 -5.89 6.77 -9.11
N VAL A 268 -4.99 6.21 -8.30
CA VAL A 268 -4.99 6.43 -6.87
C VAL A 268 -4.24 7.75 -6.61
N SER A 269 -4.94 8.79 -6.16
CA SER A 269 -4.36 10.10 -5.88
C SER A 269 -3.55 10.11 -4.58
N GLY A 270 -2.54 10.99 -4.49
CA GLY A 270 -1.79 11.26 -3.25
C GLY A 270 -0.34 10.77 -3.20
N VAL A 271 0.27 10.37 -4.31
CA VAL A 271 1.64 9.80 -4.34
C VAL A 271 2.66 10.74 -3.67
N GLN A 272 3.39 10.24 -2.67
CA GLN A 272 4.52 10.91 -2.05
C GLN A 272 5.81 10.11 -2.37
N ALA A 273 6.89 10.81 -2.71
CA ALA A 273 8.21 10.22 -2.88
C ALA A 273 9.06 10.61 -1.67
N ASN A 274 9.56 9.61 -0.92
CA ASN A 274 10.51 9.86 0.18
C ASN A 274 11.81 9.09 -0.04
N TYR A 275 12.91 9.76 0.30
CA TYR A 275 14.13 9.10 0.74
C TYR A 275 13.97 8.81 2.24
N ASN A 276 14.45 7.65 2.71
CA ASN A 276 14.42 7.23 4.12
C ASN A 276 14.61 8.43 5.08
N TYR A 277 13.56 8.81 5.79
CA TYR A 277 13.68 9.61 7.00
C TYR A 277 13.45 8.64 8.15
N ASP A 278 14.54 8.24 8.80
CA ASP A 278 14.46 7.64 10.12
C ASP A 278 14.19 8.79 11.11
N PRO A 279 13.06 8.83 11.83
CA PRO A 279 12.81 9.87 12.83
C PRO A 279 13.65 9.70 14.11
N VAL A 280 14.48 8.65 14.19
CA VAL A 280 15.38 8.37 15.32
C VAL A 280 16.86 8.59 14.98
N ASP A 281 17.17 9.07 13.77
CA ASP A 281 18.48 9.64 13.39
C ASP A 281 18.46 11.19 13.42
#